data_AF-A0A6A5GGG9-F1
#
_entry.id   AF-A0A6A5GGG9-F1
#
_cell.length_a   1.000
_cell.length_b   1.000
_cell.length_c   1.000
_cell.angle_alpha   90.00
_cell.angle_beta   90.00
_cell.angle_gamma   90.00
#
_symmetry.space_group_name_H-M   'P 1'
#
loop_
_entity.id
_entity.type
_entity.pdbx_description
1 polymer ?
#
loop_
_entity_poly.entity_id
_entity_poly.type
_entity_poly.pdbx_seq_one_letter_code
_entity_poly.pdbx_strand_id
1 'polypeptide(L)'
;MSPDCFYSDIEKKIMVENCEAIKSKNTEYVACQWKIKKEAPDLSKYKCLNGFDFYNNEVQNQIEKFTTKKDCVKEILEDYCGPAAGENVDYNAEMTAKAEQLTQFVGRCGPIERELVDLRNLTEDYYPKAEVVNNMTDLCQKVTNCYGSIKCAASIDKMNQNKLLCDEDRLMFGEVPECIKWLFKEIYMVDYYDCLKDYDFLSYNMETKRKAFTSGKSCVFQVFNESQFFECDRDAVELIHKNYDLIVDYLTTDSSKKLCRGVNPLYQKLQCEVIKDKWLSMDSELINSGNNTQEEIAGFLELGNILKECMSHSCLYTEKEKSYVDYRQKETKFRNSPFVKCTTKIYEMKIDTYEKYPCLKNQEPKEKTECKKLMLEELCGKEAADNLEETQEFFEFALGNNTEIIQ
;
A
#
# COMPACT_ATOMS: atom_id res chain seq x y z
N MET A 1 -14.68 -24.29 16.80
CA MET A 1 -13.59 -23.30 16.68
C MET A 1 -12.52 -23.72 17.66
N SER A 2 -11.33 -24.08 17.17
CA SER A 2 -10.16 -24.30 18.04
C SER A 2 -9.76 -22.94 18.61
N PRO A 3 -9.41 -22.81 19.89
CA PRO A 3 -8.96 -21.52 20.42
C PRO A 3 -7.72 -21.07 19.66
N ASP A 4 -7.73 -19.81 19.21
CA ASP A 4 -6.57 -19.17 18.60
C ASP A 4 -5.42 -19.21 19.60
N CYS A 5 -4.42 -20.04 19.33
CA CYS A 5 -3.20 -20.06 20.14
C CYS A 5 -2.41 -18.78 19.83
N PHE A 6 -2.41 -17.84 20.78
CA PHE A 6 -1.67 -16.57 20.72
C PHE A 6 -0.15 -16.71 20.50
N TYR A 7 0.40 -17.92 20.61
CA TYR A 7 1.82 -18.20 20.44
C TYR A 7 2.05 -19.24 19.35
N SER A 8 2.90 -18.90 18.39
CA SER A 8 3.44 -19.80 17.37
C SER A 8 4.23 -20.94 17.99
N ASP A 9 4.40 -22.04 17.25
CA ASP A 9 5.19 -23.19 17.74
C ASP A 9 6.66 -22.84 17.95
N ILE A 10 7.18 -21.84 17.23
CA ILE A 10 8.51 -21.27 17.45
C ILE A 10 8.56 -20.59 18.82
N GLU A 11 7.58 -19.75 19.17
CA GLU A 11 7.52 -19.07 20.47
C GLU A 11 7.38 -20.07 21.63
N LYS A 12 6.58 -21.13 21.45
CA LYS A 12 6.48 -22.22 22.42
C LYS A 12 7.82 -22.94 22.61
N LYS A 13 8.51 -23.25 21.52
CA LYS A 13 9.84 -23.88 21.56
C LYS A 13 10.86 -23.00 22.27
N ILE A 14 10.87 -21.71 21.97
CA ILE A 14 11.67 -20.68 22.66
C ILE A 14 11.38 -20.68 24.16
N MET A 15 10.11 -20.79 24.57
CA MET A 15 9.71 -20.81 25.99
C MET A 15 10.20 -22.07 26.71
N VAL A 16 10.18 -23.22 26.05
CA VAL A 16 10.71 -24.48 26.59
C VAL A 16 12.23 -24.41 26.74
N GLU A 17 12.94 -23.92 25.72
CA GLU A 17 14.39 -23.74 25.74
C GLU A 17 14.82 -22.75 26.85
N ASN A 18 14.03 -21.69 27.10
CA ASN A 18 14.24 -20.78 28.22
C ASN A 18 14.15 -21.48 29.59
N CYS A 19 13.13 -22.32 29.79
CA CYS A 19 12.97 -23.07 31.03
C CYS A 19 14.13 -24.03 31.27
N GLU A 20 14.63 -24.69 30.23
CA GLU A 20 15.79 -25.58 30.32
C GLU A 20 17.10 -24.82 30.56
N ALA A 21 17.28 -23.66 29.93
CA ALA A 21 18.44 -22.78 30.17
C ALA A 21 18.45 -22.20 31.60
N ILE A 22 17.28 -21.93 32.20
CA ILE A 22 17.22 -21.51 33.61
C ILE A 22 17.61 -22.68 34.54
N LYS A 23 17.16 -23.90 34.24
CA LYS A 23 17.53 -25.09 35.03
C LYS A 23 19.04 -25.34 35.03
N SER A 24 19.72 -25.08 33.91
CA SER A 24 21.17 -25.29 33.81
C SER A 24 21.99 -24.27 34.61
N LYS A 25 21.43 -23.11 35.00
CA LYS A 25 22.13 -22.07 35.78
C LYS A 25 22.56 -22.50 37.19
N ASN A 26 21.97 -23.56 37.73
CA ASN A 26 22.29 -24.10 39.06
C ASN A 26 23.27 -25.30 39.01
N THR A 27 24.00 -25.47 37.91
CA THR A 27 24.96 -26.57 37.75
C THR A 27 26.39 -26.15 38.12
N GLU A 28 27.21 -27.11 38.54
CA GLU A 28 28.67 -26.91 38.75
C GLU A 28 29.36 -26.40 37.49
N TYR A 29 28.87 -26.80 36.31
CA TYR A 29 29.29 -26.28 35.01
C TYR A 29 29.14 -24.76 34.93
N VAL A 30 27.95 -24.20 35.19
CA VAL A 30 27.71 -22.75 35.12
C VAL A 30 28.47 -22.03 36.24
N ALA A 31 28.49 -22.59 37.46
CA ALA A 31 29.22 -22.02 38.58
C ALA A 31 30.72 -21.89 38.28
N CYS A 32 31.32 -22.93 37.69
CA CYS A 32 32.71 -22.93 37.28
C CYS A 32 33.00 -21.89 36.20
N GLN A 33 32.13 -21.75 35.20
CA GLN A 33 32.29 -20.72 34.18
C GLN A 33 32.29 -19.30 34.76
N TRP A 34 31.40 -19.01 35.71
CA TRP A 34 31.41 -17.73 36.43
C TRP A 34 32.70 -17.52 37.20
N LYS A 35 33.22 -18.56 37.84
CA LYS A 35 34.49 -18.52 38.54
C LYS A 35 35.66 -18.20 37.59
N ILE A 36 35.77 -18.91 36.47
CA ILE A 36 36.81 -18.65 35.44
C ILE A 36 36.68 -17.24 34.87
N LYS A 37 35.46 -16.76 34.60
CA LYS A 37 35.23 -15.39 34.11
C LYS A 37 35.64 -14.32 35.12
N LYS A 38 35.40 -14.58 36.41
CA LYS A 38 35.73 -13.65 37.51
C LYS A 38 37.22 -13.62 37.82
N GLU A 39 37.85 -14.78 37.85
CA GLU A 39 39.26 -14.94 38.23
C GLU A 39 40.22 -14.75 37.05
N ALA A 40 39.71 -14.87 35.82
CA ALA A 40 40.45 -14.72 34.56
C ALA A 40 41.82 -15.44 34.58
N PRO A 41 41.86 -16.76 34.88
CA PRO A 41 43.11 -17.50 34.94
C PRO A 41 43.84 -17.52 33.60
N ASP A 42 45.16 -17.71 33.61
CA ASP A 42 45.89 -17.91 32.35
C ASP A 42 45.52 -19.28 31.73
N LEU A 43 44.92 -19.23 30.54
CA LEU A 43 44.51 -20.40 29.77
C LEU A 43 45.51 -20.78 28.67
N SER A 44 46.68 -20.12 28.59
CA SER A 44 47.70 -20.36 27.57
C SER A 44 48.22 -21.82 27.54
N LYS A 45 48.12 -22.55 28.66
CA LYS A 45 48.48 -23.97 28.74
C LYS A 45 47.56 -24.89 27.90
N TYR A 46 46.32 -24.46 27.62
CA TYR A 46 45.34 -25.26 26.89
C TYR A 46 45.50 -25.07 25.38
N LYS A 47 46.36 -25.89 24.78
CA LYS A 47 46.67 -25.85 23.33
C LYS A 47 45.43 -26.01 22.44
N CYS A 48 44.39 -26.68 22.94
CA CYS A 48 43.12 -26.88 22.23
C CYS A 48 42.35 -25.58 21.92
N LEU A 49 42.65 -24.48 22.64
CA LEU A 49 42.09 -23.17 22.31
C LEU A 49 42.63 -22.67 20.96
N ASN A 50 43.89 -22.94 20.65
CA ASN A 50 44.56 -22.59 19.38
C ASN A 50 44.35 -21.11 18.99
N GLY A 51 44.64 -20.19 19.91
CA GLY A 51 44.48 -18.75 19.70
C GLY A 51 43.06 -18.22 19.83
N PHE A 52 42.08 -19.07 20.17
CA PHE A 52 40.71 -18.67 20.48
C PHE A 52 40.66 -17.79 21.74
N ASP A 53 39.98 -16.64 21.65
CA ASP A 53 39.79 -15.76 22.81
C ASP A 53 38.65 -16.28 23.69
N PHE A 54 39.00 -17.01 24.75
CA PHE A 54 38.04 -17.59 25.68
C PHE A 54 37.18 -16.58 26.46
N TYR A 55 37.67 -15.33 26.58
CA TYR A 55 37.07 -14.26 27.38
C TYR A 55 36.24 -13.27 26.56
N ASN A 56 36.32 -13.35 25.23
CA ASN A 56 35.50 -12.52 24.35
C ASN A 56 34.00 -12.86 24.55
N ASN A 57 33.24 -11.86 25.01
CA ASN A 57 31.80 -11.97 25.31
C ASN A 57 30.90 -11.72 24.09
N GLU A 58 31.47 -11.51 22.90
CA GLU A 58 30.69 -11.49 21.67
C GLU A 58 29.97 -12.82 21.48
N VAL A 59 28.69 -12.77 21.12
CA VAL A 59 27.84 -13.96 21.07
C VAL A 59 28.36 -15.01 20.09
N GLN A 60 28.91 -14.62 18.94
CA GLN A 60 29.50 -15.58 18.00
C GLN A 60 30.67 -16.32 18.64
N ASN A 61 31.50 -15.60 19.41
CA ASN A 61 32.56 -16.22 20.19
C ASN A 61 32.00 -17.14 21.29
N GLN A 62 30.94 -16.74 22.00
CA GLN A 62 30.28 -17.61 22.98
C GLN A 62 29.69 -18.87 22.33
N ILE A 63 29.07 -18.77 21.16
CA ILE A 63 28.56 -19.92 20.41
C ILE A 63 29.72 -20.84 20.00
N GLU A 64 30.80 -20.29 19.42
CA GLU A 64 31.98 -21.05 19.01
C GLU A 64 32.63 -21.77 20.21
N LYS A 65 32.69 -21.09 21.36
CA LYS A 65 33.19 -21.62 22.63
C LYS A 65 32.44 -22.89 23.04
N PHE A 66 31.11 -22.87 23.02
CA PHE A 66 30.27 -23.97 23.50
C PHE A 66 29.91 -25.02 22.44
N THR A 67 30.24 -24.78 21.17
CA THR A 67 29.97 -25.74 20.08
C THR A 67 31.26 -26.38 19.60
N THR A 68 32.13 -25.60 18.96
CA THR A 68 33.38 -26.07 18.35
C THR A 68 34.55 -26.23 19.33
N LYS A 69 34.56 -25.47 20.44
CA LYS A 69 35.61 -25.58 21.48
C LYS A 69 35.14 -26.38 22.69
N LYS A 70 33.99 -27.05 22.62
CA LYS A 70 33.35 -27.72 23.77
C LYS A 70 34.24 -28.73 24.49
N ASP A 71 35.07 -29.48 23.77
CA ASP A 71 35.97 -30.47 24.37
C ASP A 71 37.10 -29.78 25.16
N CYS A 72 37.59 -28.66 24.63
CA CYS A 72 38.58 -27.83 25.32
C CYS A 72 37.97 -27.14 26.54
N VAL A 73 36.72 -26.67 26.42
CA VAL A 73 35.95 -26.13 27.56
C VAL A 73 35.80 -27.20 28.64
N LYS A 74 35.49 -28.45 28.28
CA LYS A 74 35.41 -29.56 29.24
C LYS A 74 36.70 -29.74 30.02
N GLU A 75 37.84 -29.84 29.31
CA GLU A 75 39.17 -29.98 29.92
C GLU A 75 39.45 -28.84 30.90
N ILE A 76 39.18 -27.59 30.51
CA ILE A 76 39.39 -26.41 31.36
C ILE A 76 38.52 -26.47 32.62
N LEU A 77 37.24 -26.88 32.50
CA LEU A 77 36.31 -26.96 33.62
C LEU A 77 36.72 -28.05 34.62
N GLU A 78 37.09 -29.23 34.12
CA GLU A 78 37.55 -30.35 34.94
C GLU A 78 38.86 -30.02 35.67
N ASP A 79 39.80 -29.40 34.98
CA ASP A 79 41.09 -28.96 35.55
C ASP A 79 40.93 -27.88 36.63
N TYR A 80 40.07 -26.88 36.39
CA TYR A 80 39.99 -25.68 37.24
C TYR A 80 39.01 -25.81 38.40
N CYS A 81 37.92 -26.57 38.22
CA CYS A 81 36.83 -26.68 39.18
C CYS A 81 36.56 -28.11 39.63
N GLY A 82 37.20 -29.10 39.00
CA GLY A 82 37.06 -30.52 39.32
C GLY A 82 36.08 -31.26 38.40
N PRO A 83 36.06 -32.60 38.46
CA PRO A 83 35.33 -33.45 37.50
C PRO A 83 33.83 -33.17 37.39
N ALA A 84 33.18 -32.77 38.50
CA ALA A 84 31.75 -32.45 38.53
C ALA A 84 31.38 -31.28 37.60
N ALA A 85 32.30 -30.35 37.33
CA ALA A 85 32.07 -29.26 36.38
C ALA A 85 32.11 -29.73 34.91
N GLY A 86 32.73 -30.88 34.64
CA GLY A 86 32.78 -31.54 33.34
C GLY A 86 31.60 -32.48 33.06
N GLU A 87 30.80 -32.82 34.08
CA GLU A 87 29.64 -33.69 33.93
C GLU A 87 28.56 -33.05 33.04
N ASN A 88 28.03 -33.85 32.12
CA ASN A 88 27.01 -33.43 31.15
C ASN A 88 27.41 -32.16 30.36
N VAL A 89 28.71 -31.91 30.15
CA VAL A 89 29.20 -30.75 29.41
C VAL A 89 28.56 -30.63 28.04
N ASP A 90 28.38 -31.72 27.29
CA ASP A 90 27.75 -31.66 25.96
C ASP A 90 26.35 -31.04 26.02
N TYR A 91 25.52 -31.52 26.93
CA TYR A 91 24.17 -30.99 27.15
C TYR A 91 24.21 -29.54 27.65
N ASN A 92 25.03 -29.24 28.65
CA ASN A 92 25.11 -27.90 29.25
C ASN A 92 25.67 -26.85 28.26
N ALA A 93 26.65 -27.23 27.46
CA ALA A 93 27.23 -26.40 26.41
C ALA A 93 26.22 -26.15 25.29
N GLU A 94 25.49 -27.17 24.84
CA GLU A 94 24.39 -27.00 23.88
C GLU A 94 23.32 -26.04 24.41
N MET A 95 22.88 -26.21 25.67
CA MET A 95 21.90 -25.31 26.29
C MET A 95 22.40 -23.88 26.43
N THR A 96 23.68 -23.70 26.74
CA THR A 96 24.29 -22.35 26.84
C THR A 96 24.36 -21.68 25.47
N ALA A 97 24.76 -22.42 24.42
CA ALA A 97 24.77 -21.91 23.05
C ALA A 97 23.36 -21.52 22.58
N LYS A 98 22.34 -22.34 22.88
CA LYS A 98 20.93 -22.02 22.59
C LYS A 98 20.46 -20.79 23.34
N ALA A 99 20.79 -20.64 24.62
CA ALA A 99 20.41 -19.47 25.42
C ALA A 99 21.03 -18.17 24.88
N GLU A 100 22.28 -18.20 24.41
CA GLU A 100 22.92 -17.04 23.79
C GLU A 100 22.30 -16.69 22.44
N GLN A 101 22.03 -17.69 21.59
CA GLN A 101 21.30 -17.49 20.34
C GLN A 101 19.91 -16.88 20.59
N LEU A 102 19.22 -17.37 21.63
CA LEU A 102 17.89 -16.91 21.97
C LEU A 102 17.88 -15.47 22.50
N THR A 103 18.89 -15.09 23.27
CA THR A 103 19.07 -13.72 23.77
C THR A 103 19.23 -12.74 22.60
N GLN A 104 19.98 -13.11 21.55
CA GLN A 104 20.04 -12.31 20.33
C GLN A 104 18.69 -12.25 19.60
N PHE A 105 18.02 -13.40 19.49
CA PHE A 105 16.75 -13.51 18.79
C PHE A 105 15.66 -12.61 19.39
N VAL A 106 15.40 -12.77 20.68
CA VAL A 106 14.29 -12.11 21.39
C VAL A 106 14.69 -10.72 21.85
N GLY A 107 15.92 -10.55 22.34
CA GLY A 107 16.39 -9.31 22.94
C GLY A 107 16.79 -8.26 21.90
N ARG A 108 17.41 -8.68 20.78
CA ARG A 108 17.95 -7.74 19.78
C ARG A 108 17.01 -7.55 18.59
N CYS A 109 16.54 -8.63 17.97
CA CYS A 109 15.71 -8.53 16.76
C CYS A 109 14.21 -8.43 17.08
N GLY A 110 13.75 -9.09 18.14
CA GLY A 110 12.34 -9.09 18.56
C GLY A 110 11.71 -7.70 18.75
N PRO A 111 12.38 -6.69 19.34
CA PRO A 111 11.81 -5.34 19.43
C PRO A 111 11.56 -4.70 18.05
N ILE A 112 12.47 -4.90 17.10
CA ILE A 112 12.36 -4.37 15.73
C ILE A 112 11.20 -5.05 15.00
N GLU A 113 11.10 -6.39 15.11
CA GLU A 113 9.99 -7.17 14.52
C GLU A 113 8.64 -6.71 15.09
N ARG A 114 8.54 -6.47 16.41
CA ARG A 114 7.31 -5.97 17.04
C ARG A 114 6.93 -4.58 16.55
N GLU A 115 7.88 -3.64 16.49
CA GLU A 115 7.62 -2.29 15.99
C GLU A 115 7.10 -2.31 14.54
N LEU A 116 7.67 -3.17 13.70
CA LEU A 116 7.19 -3.36 12.33
C LEU A 116 5.76 -3.92 12.27
N VAL A 117 5.45 -4.91 13.12
CA VAL A 117 4.10 -5.49 13.21
C VAL A 117 3.09 -4.45 13.72
N ASP A 118 3.45 -3.65 14.71
CA ASP A 118 2.59 -2.60 15.25
C ASP A 118 2.29 -1.54 14.18
N LEU A 119 3.28 -1.13 13.37
CA LEU A 119 3.05 -0.24 12.24
C LEU A 119 2.10 -0.84 11.20
N ARG A 120 2.28 -2.12 10.83
CA ARG A 120 1.36 -2.81 9.92
C ARG A 120 -0.07 -2.80 10.43
N ASN A 121 -0.26 -3.06 11.72
CA ASN A 121 -1.59 -3.04 12.35
C ASN A 121 -2.20 -1.64 12.40
N LEU A 122 -1.40 -0.57 12.49
CA LEU A 122 -1.90 0.80 12.40
C LEU A 122 -2.36 1.18 10.98
N THR A 123 -1.87 0.49 9.96
CA THR A 123 -2.19 0.75 8.56
C THR A 123 -3.41 -0.01 8.04
N GLU A 124 -4.14 -0.70 8.92
CA GLU A 124 -5.23 -1.61 8.53
C GLU A 124 -6.43 -0.93 7.84
N ASP A 125 -6.53 0.41 7.90
CA ASP A 125 -7.72 1.13 7.44
C ASP A 125 -7.52 2.17 6.32
N TYR A 126 -6.31 2.54 5.88
CA TYR A 126 -6.15 3.43 4.71
C TYR A 126 -4.70 3.50 4.25
N TYR A 127 -4.47 3.88 2.98
CA TYR A 127 -3.15 4.10 2.38
C TYR A 127 -2.26 4.87 3.37
N PRO A 128 -1.17 4.26 3.88
CA PRO A 128 -0.36 4.86 4.91
C PRO A 128 0.23 6.17 4.40
N LYS A 129 0.41 7.16 5.28
CA LYS A 129 1.20 8.34 4.93
C LYS A 129 2.59 7.90 4.50
N ALA A 130 3.21 8.62 3.57
CA ALA A 130 4.56 8.30 3.08
C ALA A 130 5.60 8.12 4.21
N GLU A 131 5.48 8.89 5.30
CA GLU A 131 6.31 8.73 6.51
C GLU A 131 6.18 7.33 7.13
N VAL A 132 4.96 6.78 7.20
CA VAL A 132 4.70 5.44 7.73
C VAL A 132 5.30 4.37 6.82
N VAL A 133 5.13 4.51 5.50
CA VAL A 133 5.74 3.61 4.50
C VAL A 133 7.26 3.61 4.60
N ASN A 134 7.88 4.79 4.75
CA ASN A 134 9.32 4.93 4.90
C ASN A 134 9.81 4.26 6.20
N ASN A 135 9.09 4.45 7.31
CA ASN A 135 9.42 3.80 8.58
C ASN A 135 9.29 2.27 8.49
N MET A 136 8.24 1.77 7.85
CA MET A 136 8.08 0.33 7.58
C MET A 136 9.24 -0.21 6.74
N THR A 137 9.64 0.52 5.69
CA THR A 137 10.75 0.12 4.80
C THR A 137 12.08 0.03 5.57
N ASP A 138 12.39 1.02 6.40
CA ASP A 138 13.59 1.03 7.24
C ASP A 138 13.58 -0.11 8.27
N LEU A 139 12.44 -0.33 8.94
CA LEU A 139 12.28 -1.45 9.87
C LEU A 139 12.39 -2.81 9.20
N CYS A 140 11.87 -2.95 7.97
CA CYS A 140 12.03 -4.13 7.14
C CYS A 140 13.50 -4.45 6.84
N GLN A 141 14.31 -3.45 6.50
CA GLN A 141 15.75 -3.62 6.31
C GLN A 141 16.44 -3.99 7.63
N LYS A 142 16.11 -3.29 8.73
CA LYS A 142 16.68 -3.53 10.05
C LYS A 142 16.40 -4.95 10.56
N VAL A 143 15.16 -5.43 10.48
CA VAL A 143 14.78 -6.75 10.98
C VAL A 143 15.43 -7.87 10.15
N THR A 144 15.45 -7.72 8.82
CA THR A 144 16.08 -8.70 7.91
C THR A 144 17.59 -8.76 8.14
N ASN A 145 18.25 -7.60 8.26
CA ASN A 145 19.69 -7.52 8.57
C ASN A 145 20.00 -8.07 9.98
N CYS A 146 19.13 -7.83 10.95
CA CYS A 146 19.31 -8.32 12.32
C CYS A 146 19.35 -9.85 12.34
N TYR A 147 18.32 -10.51 11.81
CA TYR A 147 18.26 -11.97 11.74
C TYR A 147 19.34 -12.56 10.82
N GLY A 148 19.63 -11.93 9.67
CA GLY A 148 20.71 -12.36 8.79
C GLY A 148 22.10 -12.35 9.46
N SER A 149 22.34 -11.44 10.42
CA SER A 149 23.61 -11.33 11.14
C SER A 149 23.87 -12.47 12.15
N ILE A 150 22.82 -13.16 12.63
CA ILE A 150 22.92 -14.22 13.65
C ILE A 150 23.37 -15.55 13.01
N LYS A 151 23.08 -15.78 11.72
CA LYS A 151 23.54 -16.89 10.88
C LYS A 151 23.13 -18.32 11.32
N CYS A 152 22.32 -18.50 12.36
CA CYS A 152 21.77 -19.82 12.68
C CYS A 152 20.53 -20.14 11.84
N ALA A 153 20.21 -21.43 11.63
CA ALA A 153 19.12 -21.86 10.75
C ALA A 153 17.78 -21.19 11.07
N ALA A 154 17.38 -21.20 12.35
CA ALA A 154 16.14 -20.55 12.79
C ALA A 154 16.12 -19.04 12.48
N SER A 155 17.28 -18.37 12.56
CA SER A 155 17.40 -16.94 12.22
C SER A 155 17.25 -16.69 10.73
N ILE A 156 17.86 -17.54 9.91
CA ILE A 156 17.71 -17.47 8.47
C ILE A 156 16.25 -17.73 8.07
N ASP A 157 15.56 -18.68 8.71
CA ASP A 157 14.13 -18.91 8.50
C ASP A 157 13.30 -17.66 8.84
N LYS A 158 13.58 -17.02 9.99
CA LYS A 158 12.91 -15.77 10.39
C LYS A 158 13.24 -14.58 9.50
N MET A 159 14.47 -14.47 9.04
CA MET A 159 14.88 -13.47 8.05
C MET A 159 14.08 -13.65 6.77
N ASN A 160 13.97 -14.87 6.26
CA ASN A 160 13.22 -15.17 5.05
C ASN A 160 11.72 -14.91 5.21
N GLN A 161 11.13 -15.26 6.36
CA GLN A 161 9.74 -14.93 6.69
C GLN A 161 9.49 -13.42 6.71
N ASN A 162 10.36 -12.66 7.40
CA ASN A 162 10.25 -11.20 7.44
C ASN A 162 10.44 -10.59 6.06
N LYS A 163 11.38 -11.09 5.25
CA LYS A 163 11.59 -10.64 3.88
C LYS A 163 10.35 -10.83 3.01
N LEU A 164 9.66 -11.97 3.11
CA LEU A 164 8.41 -12.21 2.39
C LEU A 164 7.32 -11.21 2.77
N LEU A 165 7.13 -10.96 4.07
CA LEU A 165 6.15 -9.97 4.54
C LEU A 165 6.52 -8.54 4.11
N CYS A 166 7.81 -8.20 4.11
CA CYS A 166 8.30 -6.91 3.65
C CYS A 166 8.16 -6.72 2.14
N ASP A 167 8.35 -7.79 1.35
CA ASP A 167 8.05 -7.77 -0.08
C ASP A 167 6.53 -7.53 -0.29
N GLU A 168 5.65 -8.16 0.51
CA GLU A 168 4.20 -7.90 0.48
C GLU A 168 3.83 -6.45 0.84
N ASP A 169 4.49 -5.88 1.87
CA ASP A 169 4.31 -4.46 2.21
C ASP A 169 4.70 -3.54 1.04
N ARG A 170 5.80 -3.85 0.32
CA ARG A 170 6.21 -3.09 -0.87
C ARG A 170 5.21 -3.21 -2.01
N LEU A 171 4.56 -4.36 -2.16
CA LEU A 171 3.49 -4.56 -3.15
C LEU A 171 2.22 -3.77 -2.81
N MET A 172 1.94 -3.54 -1.53
CA MET A 172 0.78 -2.76 -1.06
C MET A 172 1.03 -1.26 -0.95
N PHE A 173 2.13 -0.85 -0.35
CA PHE A 173 2.32 0.52 0.13
C PHE A 173 3.63 1.14 -0.31
N GLY A 174 4.56 0.35 -0.85
CA GLY A 174 5.85 0.82 -1.35
C GLY A 174 5.76 1.43 -2.74
N GLU A 175 6.80 1.19 -3.51
CA GLU A 175 7.03 1.75 -4.84
C GLU A 175 6.30 0.99 -5.96
N VAL A 176 5.90 -0.26 -5.74
CA VAL A 176 5.22 -1.07 -6.76
C VAL A 176 3.84 -0.52 -7.14
N PRO A 177 2.96 -0.10 -6.21
CA PRO A 177 1.69 0.53 -6.56
C PRO A 177 1.80 1.66 -7.58
N GLU A 178 2.78 2.56 -7.44
CA GLU A 178 3.00 3.66 -8.40
C GLU A 178 3.41 3.14 -9.78
N CYS A 179 4.23 2.08 -9.85
CA CYS A 179 4.52 1.40 -11.11
C CYS A 179 3.30 0.75 -11.75
N ILE A 180 2.44 0.11 -10.95
CA ILE A 180 1.17 -0.46 -11.45
C ILE A 180 0.25 0.66 -11.95
N LYS A 181 0.16 1.79 -11.24
CA LYS A 181 -0.58 2.99 -11.68
C LYS A 181 -0.03 3.49 -13.03
N TRP A 182 1.29 3.51 -13.19
CA TRP A 182 1.94 3.87 -14.45
C TRP A 182 1.56 2.91 -15.59
N LEU A 183 1.58 1.60 -15.37
CA LEU A 183 1.12 0.63 -16.36
C LEU A 183 -0.33 0.91 -16.80
N PHE A 184 -1.23 1.20 -15.86
CA PHE A 184 -2.61 1.58 -16.21
C PHE A 184 -2.67 2.85 -17.06
N LYS A 185 -1.81 3.84 -16.77
CA LYS A 185 -1.71 5.05 -17.60
C LYS A 185 -1.32 4.73 -19.04
N GLU A 186 -0.35 3.85 -19.23
CA GLU A 186 0.06 3.42 -20.57
C GLU A 186 -1.08 2.68 -21.29
N ILE A 187 -1.81 1.81 -20.60
CA ILE A 187 -2.95 1.09 -21.18
C ILE A 187 -4.11 2.05 -21.55
N TYR A 188 -4.42 3.05 -20.72
CA TYR A 188 -5.54 3.97 -20.96
C TYR A 188 -5.25 5.08 -21.97
N MET A 189 -4.02 5.62 -21.94
CA MET A 189 -3.76 6.96 -22.46
C MET A 189 -2.70 7.00 -23.56
N VAL A 190 -1.92 5.94 -23.73
CA VAL A 190 -0.72 6.00 -24.56
C VAL A 190 -0.71 4.89 -25.60
N ASP A 191 -0.73 5.30 -26.85
CA ASP A 191 -0.73 4.42 -28.02
C ASP A 191 0.67 3.93 -28.41
N TYR A 192 1.66 4.08 -27.51
CA TYR A 192 3.08 3.81 -27.78
C TYR A 192 3.38 2.32 -27.82
N TYR A 193 2.76 1.53 -26.94
CA TYR A 193 2.94 0.08 -26.90
C TYR A 193 1.82 -0.61 -27.66
N ASP A 194 2.01 -0.85 -28.96
CA ASP A 194 0.98 -1.47 -29.81
C ASP A 194 0.50 -2.83 -29.28
N CYS A 195 1.37 -3.62 -28.64
CA CYS A 195 0.99 -4.91 -28.06
C CYS A 195 -0.01 -4.80 -26.90
N LEU A 196 -0.18 -3.62 -26.26
CA LEU A 196 -1.15 -3.46 -25.19
C LEU A 196 -2.59 -3.51 -25.72
N LYS A 197 -2.79 -3.16 -27.00
CA LYS A 197 -4.10 -3.13 -27.67
C LYS A 197 -4.69 -4.52 -27.93
N ASP A 198 -3.85 -5.55 -27.93
CA ASP A 198 -4.24 -6.93 -28.25
C ASP A 198 -4.98 -7.63 -27.08
N TYR A 199 -4.99 -7.02 -25.89
CA TYR A 199 -5.52 -7.65 -24.68
C TYR A 199 -6.42 -6.71 -23.87
N ASP A 200 -7.45 -7.29 -23.25
CA ASP A 200 -8.39 -6.56 -22.39
C ASP A 200 -7.89 -6.46 -20.94
N PHE A 201 -6.82 -5.69 -20.71
CA PHE A 201 -6.22 -5.52 -19.38
C PHE A 201 -7.11 -4.72 -18.40
N LEU A 202 -8.06 -3.94 -18.91
CA LEU A 202 -8.90 -3.04 -18.11
C LEU A 202 -10.28 -3.64 -17.80
N SER A 203 -10.59 -4.82 -18.33
CA SER A 203 -11.84 -5.55 -18.10
C SER A 203 -12.25 -5.60 -16.63
N TYR A 204 -13.52 -5.30 -16.34
CA TYR A 204 -14.10 -5.54 -15.02
C TYR A 204 -14.45 -7.03 -14.80
N ASN A 205 -14.44 -7.84 -15.87
CA ASN A 205 -14.57 -9.29 -15.76
C ASN A 205 -13.21 -9.90 -15.35
N MET A 206 -13.15 -10.45 -14.14
CA MET A 206 -11.91 -10.97 -13.55
C MET A 206 -11.25 -12.10 -14.36
N GLU A 207 -12.03 -12.97 -14.99
CA GLU A 207 -11.50 -14.05 -15.84
C GLU A 207 -10.86 -13.48 -17.13
N THR A 208 -11.54 -12.52 -17.75
CA THR A 208 -11.05 -11.81 -18.94
C THR A 208 -9.78 -11.03 -18.62
N LYS A 209 -9.79 -10.27 -17.53
CA LYS A 209 -8.62 -9.52 -17.04
C LYS A 209 -7.45 -10.45 -16.75
N ARG A 210 -7.70 -11.58 -16.07
CA ARG A 210 -6.66 -12.58 -15.79
C ARG A 210 -6.06 -13.17 -17.05
N LYS A 211 -6.90 -13.50 -18.03
CA LYS A 211 -6.45 -13.99 -19.33
C LYS A 211 -5.60 -12.93 -20.06
N ALA A 212 -5.98 -11.66 -20.00
CA ALA A 212 -5.22 -10.56 -20.58
C ALA A 212 -3.83 -10.44 -19.95
N PHE A 213 -3.72 -10.34 -18.62
CA PHE A 213 -2.42 -10.29 -17.94
C PHE A 213 -1.57 -11.54 -18.14
N THR A 214 -2.18 -12.73 -18.16
CA THR A 214 -1.43 -13.97 -18.37
C THR A 214 -0.91 -14.08 -19.81
N SER A 215 -1.76 -13.79 -20.80
CA SER A 215 -1.42 -13.94 -22.22
C SER A 215 -0.54 -12.78 -22.73
N GLY A 216 -0.73 -11.59 -22.18
CA GLY A 216 0.01 -10.36 -22.49
C GLY A 216 1.24 -10.13 -21.61
N LYS A 217 1.67 -11.13 -20.83
CA LYS A 217 2.80 -11.02 -19.88
C LYS A 217 4.06 -10.42 -20.50
N SER A 218 4.41 -10.83 -21.72
CA SER A 218 5.57 -10.28 -22.43
C SER A 218 5.44 -8.78 -22.73
N CYS A 219 4.24 -8.32 -23.09
CA CYS A 219 3.97 -6.91 -23.34
C CYS A 219 4.06 -6.10 -22.03
N VAL A 220 3.45 -6.61 -20.95
CA VAL A 220 3.54 -5.97 -19.63
C VAL A 220 5.00 -5.87 -19.16
N PHE A 221 5.81 -6.91 -19.37
CA PHE A 221 7.25 -6.88 -19.04
C PHE A 221 8.01 -5.88 -19.90
N GLN A 222 7.65 -5.72 -21.17
CA GLN A 222 8.26 -4.69 -22.02
C GLN A 222 8.02 -3.30 -21.44
N VAL A 223 6.76 -2.97 -21.09
CA VAL A 223 6.39 -1.67 -20.50
C VAL A 223 7.20 -1.40 -19.22
N PHE A 224 7.28 -2.38 -18.32
CA PHE A 224 8.05 -2.21 -17.08
C PHE A 224 9.57 -2.12 -17.29
N ASN A 225 10.12 -2.81 -18.29
CA ASN A 225 11.54 -2.69 -18.59
C ASN A 225 11.88 -1.31 -19.13
N GLU A 226 11.01 -0.74 -19.98
CA GLU A 226 11.20 0.59 -20.55
C GLU A 226 10.95 1.69 -19.50
N SER A 227 10.02 1.50 -18.55
CA SER A 227 9.73 2.49 -17.51
C SER A 227 10.89 2.71 -16.52
N GLN A 228 11.88 1.81 -16.45
CA GLN A 228 13.04 1.93 -15.55
C GLN A 228 13.91 3.17 -15.80
N PHE A 229 13.76 3.82 -16.95
CA PHE A 229 14.53 5.00 -17.30
C PHE A 229 13.90 6.32 -16.85
N PHE A 230 12.60 6.33 -16.50
CA PHE A 230 11.87 7.58 -16.28
C PHE A 230 10.75 7.55 -15.22
N GLU A 231 10.17 6.39 -14.87
CA GLU A 231 9.05 6.31 -13.90
C GLU A 231 9.28 5.31 -12.77
N CYS A 232 9.75 4.10 -13.10
CA CYS A 232 9.82 3.00 -12.15
C CYS A 232 11.23 2.77 -11.63
N ASP A 233 11.37 2.58 -10.32
CA ASP A 233 12.62 2.12 -9.75
C ASP A 233 12.95 0.70 -10.22
N ARG A 234 14.24 0.43 -10.48
CA ARG A 234 14.71 -0.90 -10.92
C ARG A 234 14.31 -2.00 -9.94
N ASP A 235 14.43 -1.74 -8.64
CA ASP A 235 14.11 -2.69 -7.59
C ASP A 235 12.60 -3.00 -7.55
N ALA A 236 11.75 -2.03 -7.92
CA ALA A 236 10.31 -2.24 -8.06
C ALA A 236 10.01 -3.18 -9.22
N VAL A 237 10.64 -2.95 -10.38
CA VAL A 237 10.45 -3.77 -11.58
C VAL A 237 10.97 -5.20 -11.37
N GLU A 238 12.11 -5.36 -10.71
CA GLU A 238 12.60 -6.69 -10.33
C GLU A 238 11.62 -7.42 -9.42
N LEU A 239 11.05 -6.72 -8.42
CA LEU A 239 10.04 -7.30 -7.53
C LEU A 239 8.76 -7.68 -8.29
N ILE A 240 8.33 -6.86 -9.25
CA ILE A 240 7.19 -7.15 -10.12
C ILE A 240 7.44 -8.40 -10.95
N HIS A 241 8.59 -8.51 -11.61
CA HIS A 241 8.92 -9.68 -12.43
C HIS A 241 8.98 -10.96 -11.60
N LYS A 242 9.63 -10.91 -10.44
CA LYS A 242 9.78 -12.04 -9.53
C LYS A 242 8.43 -12.53 -8.99
N ASN A 243 7.50 -11.61 -8.75
CA ASN A 243 6.19 -11.90 -8.15
C ASN A 243 5.02 -11.71 -9.13
N TYR A 244 5.27 -11.82 -10.44
CA TYR A 244 4.27 -11.43 -11.44
C TYR A 244 2.95 -12.19 -11.29
N ASP A 245 3.02 -13.51 -11.07
CA ASP A 245 1.81 -14.33 -10.97
C ASP A 245 0.97 -13.93 -9.75
N LEU A 246 1.62 -13.54 -8.65
CA LEU A 246 0.96 -12.98 -7.46
C LEU A 246 0.34 -11.60 -7.75
N ILE A 247 1.03 -10.75 -8.53
CA ILE A 247 0.46 -9.47 -8.98
C ILE A 247 -0.77 -9.70 -9.86
N VAL A 248 -0.73 -10.70 -10.76
CA VAL A 248 -1.91 -11.09 -11.54
C VAL A 248 -3.04 -11.54 -10.62
N ASP A 249 -2.75 -12.32 -9.57
CA ASP A 249 -3.74 -12.65 -8.55
C ASP A 249 -4.32 -11.41 -7.87
N TYR A 250 -3.48 -10.45 -7.47
CA TYR A 250 -3.93 -9.19 -6.89
C TYR A 250 -4.71 -8.32 -7.86
N LEU A 251 -4.46 -8.37 -9.16
CA LEU A 251 -5.22 -7.61 -10.16
C LEU A 251 -6.57 -8.24 -10.49
N THR A 252 -6.74 -9.55 -10.24
CA THR A 252 -7.81 -10.37 -10.84
C THR A 252 -8.62 -11.17 -9.84
N THR A 253 -8.31 -11.10 -8.54
CA THR A 253 -9.10 -11.76 -7.50
C THR A 253 -10.16 -10.80 -6.99
N ASP A 254 -11.43 -11.15 -7.16
CA ASP A 254 -12.55 -10.34 -6.67
C ASP A 254 -12.54 -10.27 -5.13
N SER A 255 -12.04 -9.16 -4.60
CA SER A 255 -12.03 -8.88 -3.17
C SER A 255 -13.22 -8.04 -2.71
N SER A 256 -14.13 -7.65 -3.62
CA SER A 256 -15.30 -6.80 -3.32
C SER A 256 -16.26 -7.41 -2.29
N LYS A 257 -16.13 -8.72 -2.01
CA LYS A 257 -16.90 -9.45 -1.00
C LYS A 257 -16.26 -9.45 0.40
N LYS A 258 -15.04 -8.92 0.55
CA LYS A 258 -14.29 -8.80 1.81
C LYS A 258 -14.18 -7.33 2.20
N LEU A 259 -13.67 -7.06 3.40
CA LEU A 259 -13.59 -5.76 4.11
C LEU A 259 -12.89 -4.58 3.37
N CYS A 260 -12.78 -4.56 2.03
CA CYS A 260 -12.08 -3.53 1.26
C CYS A 260 -10.62 -3.34 1.69
N ARG A 261 -9.96 -4.44 2.05
CA ARG A 261 -8.58 -4.48 2.55
C ARG A 261 -7.68 -5.29 1.61
N GLY A 262 -6.40 -4.91 1.57
CA GLY A 262 -5.33 -5.60 0.83
C GLY A 262 -4.97 -4.96 -0.52
N VAL A 263 -4.16 -5.67 -1.32
CA VAL A 263 -3.59 -5.16 -2.58
C VAL A 263 -4.65 -4.97 -3.68
N ASN A 264 -5.64 -5.89 -3.79
CA ASN A 264 -6.61 -5.85 -4.90
C ASN A 264 -7.48 -4.57 -4.91
N PRO A 265 -8.16 -4.18 -3.81
CA PRO A 265 -8.93 -2.93 -3.79
C PRO A 265 -8.10 -1.71 -4.13
N LEU A 266 -6.83 -1.70 -3.68
CA LEU A 266 -5.89 -0.64 -4.00
C LEU A 266 -5.61 -0.57 -5.51
N TYR A 267 -5.22 -1.67 -6.13
CA TYR A 267 -4.92 -1.65 -7.57
C TYR A 267 -6.15 -1.31 -8.41
N GLN A 268 -7.35 -1.71 -7.97
CA GLN A 268 -8.61 -1.25 -8.58
C GLN A 268 -8.80 0.27 -8.44
N LYS A 269 -8.53 0.85 -7.27
CA LYS A 269 -8.55 2.31 -7.08
C LYS A 269 -7.54 3.00 -7.99
N LEU A 270 -6.30 2.51 -8.05
CA LEU A 270 -5.25 3.10 -8.89
C LEU A 270 -5.60 3.10 -10.38
N GLN A 271 -6.28 2.05 -10.87
CA GLN A 271 -6.80 2.01 -12.24
C GLN A 271 -7.73 3.22 -12.52
N CYS A 272 -8.56 3.62 -11.55
CA CYS A 272 -9.46 4.77 -11.70
C CYS A 272 -8.77 6.11 -11.44
N GLU A 273 -7.77 6.18 -10.55
CA GLU A 273 -7.01 7.40 -10.30
C GLU A 273 -6.34 7.93 -11.57
N VAL A 274 -5.88 7.05 -12.47
CA VAL A 274 -5.35 7.49 -13.77
C VAL A 274 -6.40 8.27 -14.56
N ILE A 275 -7.62 7.73 -14.70
CA ILE A 275 -8.73 8.40 -15.41
C ILE A 275 -9.08 9.71 -14.71
N LYS A 276 -9.13 9.70 -13.38
CA LYS A 276 -9.44 10.86 -12.53
C LYS A 276 -8.43 11.98 -12.71
N ASP A 277 -7.13 11.67 -12.73
CA ASP A 277 -6.06 12.65 -12.92
C ASP A 277 -6.22 13.40 -14.24
N LYS A 278 -6.50 12.67 -15.34
CA LYS A 278 -6.77 13.29 -16.65
C LYS A 278 -8.07 14.09 -16.64
N TRP A 279 -9.13 13.55 -16.04
CA TRP A 279 -10.42 14.23 -15.95
C TRP A 279 -10.33 15.55 -15.15
N LEU A 280 -9.56 15.58 -14.06
CA LEU A 280 -9.30 16.79 -13.27
C LEU A 280 -8.44 17.82 -14.05
N SER A 281 -7.50 17.34 -14.86
CA SER A 281 -6.75 18.22 -15.79
C SER A 281 -7.70 18.90 -16.78
N MET A 282 -8.60 18.12 -17.39
CA MET A 282 -9.62 18.64 -18.31
C MET A 282 -10.59 19.60 -17.59
N ASP A 283 -11.03 19.29 -16.37
CA ASP A 283 -11.89 20.20 -15.59
C ASP A 283 -11.19 21.56 -15.37
N SER A 284 -9.91 21.52 -15.02
CA SER A 284 -9.11 22.73 -14.79
C SER A 284 -8.95 23.56 -16.06
N GLU A 285 -8.73 22.92 -17.20
CA GLU A 285 -8.68 23.60 -18.51
C GLU A 285 -10.03 24.23 -18.87
N LEU A 286 -11.13 23.51 -18.66
CA LEU A 286 -12.48 24.00 -18.94
C LEU A 286 -12.87 25.22 -18.09
N ILE A 287 -12.45 25.25 -16.82
CA ILE A 287 -12.69 26.40 -15.94
C ILE A 287 -11.90 27.63 -16.40
N ASN A 288 -10.67 27.43 -16.90
CA ASN A 288 -9.74 28.52 -17.20
C ASN A 288 -9.88 29.11 -18.61
N SER A 289 -10.34 28.34 -19.61
CA SER A 289 -10.33 28.78 -21.02
C SER A 289 -11.37 29.88 -21.33
N GLY A 290 -12.47 29.94 -20.58
CA GLY A 290 -13.58 30.87 -20.77
C GLY A 290 -14.39 30.69 -22.08
N ASN A 291 -13.91 29.90 -23.04
CA ASN A 291 -14.52 29.65 -24.35
C ASN A 291 -14.29 28.20 -24.81
N ASN A 292 -14.90 27.26 -24.11
CA ASN A 292 -14.78 25.84 -24.43
C ASN A 292 -15.54 25.46 -25.70
N THR A 293 -14.93 24.63 -26.52
CA THR A 293 -15.55 23.99 -27.69
C THR A 293 -16.53 22.90 -27.26
N GLN A 294 -17.46 22.54 -28.15
CA GLN A 294 -18.37 21.43 -27.90
C GLN A 294 -17.64 20.09 -27.80
N GLU A 295 -16.54 19.91 -28.54
CA GLU A 295 -15.72 18.69 -28.50
C GLU A 295 -15.01 18.52 -27.16
N GLU A 296 -14.42 19.58 -26.61
CA GLU A 296 -13.78 19.56 -25.28
C GLU A 296 -14.79 19.20 -24.18
N ILE A 297 -15.99 19.79 -24.24
CA ILE A 297 -17.07 19.50 -23.29
C ILE A 297 -17.52 18.05 -23.43
N ALA A 298 -17.75 17.57 -24.67
CA ALA A 298 -18.17 16.20 -24.92
C ALA A 298 -17.13 15.20 -24.39
N GLY A 299 -15.85 15.41 -24.66
CA GLY A 299 -14.76 14.57 -24.16
C GLY A 299 -14.67 14.55 -22.63
N PHE A 300 -14.85 15.70 -21.97
CA PHE A 300 -14.89 15.77 -20.51
C PHE A 300 -16.05 14.98 -19.91
N LEU A 301 -17.23 15.07 -20.53
CA LEU A 301 -18.42 14.35 -20.08
C LEU A 301 -18.28 12.84 -20.30
N GLU A 302 -17.73 12.43 -21.44
CA GLU A 302 -17.46 11.02 -21.74
C GLU A 302 -16.46 10.42 -20.75
N LEU A 303 -15.33 11.09 -20.52
CA LEU A 303 -14.31 10.62 -19.57
C LEU A 303 -14.86 10.58 -18.14
N GLY A 304 -15.73 11.52 -17.76
CA GLY A 304 -16.42 11.48 -16.46
C GLY A 304 -17.34 10.27 -16.30
N ASN A 305 -18.02 9.83 -17.35
CA ASN A 305 -18.84 8.61 -17.31
C ASN A 305 -17.98 7.36 -17.13
N ILE A 306 -16.85 7.27 -17.86
CA ILE A 306 -15.87 6.19 -17.72
C ILE A 306 -15.30 6.17 -16.29
N LEU A 307 -14.97 7.34 -15.74
CA LEU A 307 -14.49 7.47 -14.37
C LEU A 307 -15.52 6.96 -13.36
N LYS A 308 -16.80 7.36 -13.50
CA LYS A 308 -17.88 6.91 -12.62
C LYS A 308 -18.07 5.40 -12.67
N GLU A 309 -18.04 4.82 -13.86
CA GLU A 309 -18.13 3.36 -14.03
C GLU A 309 -16.95 2.68 -13.31
N CYS A 310 -15.72 3.17 -13.51
CA CYS A 310 -14.55 2.64 -12.81
C CYS A 310 -14.69 2.73 -11.29
N MET A 311 -15.09 3.89 -10.76
CA MET A 311 -15.30 4.10 -9.33
C MET A 311 -16.40 3.21 -8.76
N SER A 312 -17.39 2.80 -9.56
CA SER A 312 -18.45 1.89 -9.12
C SER A 312 -17.95 0.45 -8.87
N HIS A 313 -16.85 0.07 -9.51
CA HIS A 313 -16.21 -1.24 -9.34
C HIS A 313 -15.16 -1.27 -8.23
N SER A 314 -14.85 -0.13 -7.60
CA SER A 314 -13.91 -0.04 -6.49
C SER A 314 -14.61 0.36 -5.20
N CYS A 315 -14.37 -0.40 -4.15
CA CYS A 315 -14.96 -0.12 -2.84
C CYS A 315 -14.14 0.85 -1.98
N LEU A 316 -13.02 1.38 -2.51
CA LEU A 316 -12.21 2.41 -1.85
C LEU A 316 -12.63 3.85 -2.21
N TYR A 317 -13.65 4.03 -3.07
CA TYR A 317 -14.25 5.32 -3.34
C TYR A 317 -15.50 5.54 -2.48
N THR A 318 -15.51 6.66 -1.79
CA THR A 318 -16.66 7.11 -1.01
C THR A 318 -17.78 7.59 -1.92
N GLU A 319 -19.03 7.59 -1.42
CA GLU A 319 -20.16 8.16 -2.15
C GLU A 319 -19.97 9.66 -2.42
N LYS A 320 -19.26 10.38 -1.54
CA LYS A 320 -18.89 11.79 -1.74
C LYS A 320 -17.96 11.98 -2.95
N GLU A 321 -16.96 11.12 -3.12
CA GLU A 321 -16.08 11.20 -4.28
C GLU A 321 -16.84 10.89 -5.57
N LYS A 322 -17.74 9.90 -5.56
CA LYS A 322 -18.57 9.55 -6.72
C LYS A 322 -19.53 10.70 -7.08
N SER A 323 -20.20 11.28 -6.08
CA SER A 323 -21.16 12.38 -6.28
C SER A 323 -20.49 13.67 -6.75
N TYR A 324 -19.21 13.88 -6.43
CA TYR A 324 -18.43 15.01 -6.95
C TYR A 324 -18.31 14.97 -8.47
N VAL A 325 -18.04 13.80 -9.07
CA VAL A 325 -17.95 13.67 -10.54
C VAL A 325 -19.29 14.02 -11.18
N ASP A 326 -20.39 13.52 -10.62
CA ASP A 326 -21.76 13.84 -11.05
C ASP A 326 -22.05 15.34 -10.99
N TYR A 327 -21.69 15.97 -9.87
CA TYR A 327 -21.87 17.40 -9.67
C TYR A 327 -21.12 18.21 -10.72
N ARG A 328 -19.84 17.94 -10.93
CA ARG A 328 -19.01 18.67 -11.90
C ARG A 328 -19.49 18.47 -13.34
N GLN A 329 -19.88 17.26 -13.73
CA GLN A 329 -20.45 17.03 -15.06
C GLN A 329 -21.74 17.84 -15.28
N LYS A 330 -22.64 17.88 -14.30
CA LYS A 330 -23.88 18.67 -14.38
C LYS A 330 -23.60 20.17 -14.40
N GLU A 331 -22.67 20.64 -13.59
CA GLU A 331 -22.27 22.05 -13.57
C GLU A 331 -21.66 22.48 -14.91
N THR A 332 -20.79 21.65 -15.50
CA THR A 332 -20.20 21.93 -16.81
C THR A 332 -21.26 21.98 -17.90
N LYS A 333 -22.24 21.05 -17.90
CA LYS A 333 -23.39 21.11 -18.82
C LYS A 333 -24.18 22.41 -18.66
N PHE A 334 -24.48 22.79 -17.41
CA PHE A 334 -25.21 24.00 -17.12
C PHE A 334 -24.45 25.26 -17.59
N ARG A 335 -23.19 25.44 -17.21
CA ARG A 335 -22.37 26.62 -17.58
C ARG A 335 -22.26 26.82 -19.09
N ASN A 336 -22.26 25.73 -19.85
CA ASN A 336 -22.12 25.77 -21.30
C ASN A 336 -23.46 25.69 -22.05
N SER A 337 -24.58 25.71 -21.33
CA SER A 337 -25.90 25.54 -21.91
C SER A 337 -26.34 26.77 -22.72
N PRO A 338 -27.28 26.59 -23.68
CA PRO A 338 -27.90 27.70 -24.41
C PRO A 338 -28.54 28.75 -23.49
N PHE A 339 -29.07 28.33 -22.34
CA PHE A 339 -29.64 29.22 -21.33
C PHE A 339 -28.59 30.16 -20.73
N VAL A 340 -27.44 29.65 -20.27
CA VAL A 340 -26.39 30.49 -19.67
C VAL A 340 -25.81 31.46 -20.70
N LYS A 341 -25.56 30.99 -21.93
CA LYS A 341 -25.14 31.86 -23.04
C LYS A 341 -26.15 32.99 -23.32
N CYS A 342 -27.43 32.65 -23.32
CA CYS A 342 -28.51 33.62 -23.51
C CYS A 342 -28.57 34.66 -22.38
N THR A 343 -28.54 34.22 -21.13
CA THR A 343 -28.61 35.12 -19.97
C THR A 343 -27.43 36.08 -19.89
N THR A 344 -26.21 35.62 -20.22
CA THR A 344 -25.04 36.49 -20.37
C THR A 344 -25.27 37.54 -21.47
N LYS A 345 -25.78 37.13 -22.63
CA LYS A 345 -26.12 38.06 -23.73
C LYS A 345 -27.16 39.09 -23.30
N ILE A 346 -28.24 38.68 -22.62
CA ILE A 346 -29.28 39.59 -22.12
C ILE A 346 -28.69 40.62 -21.14
N TYR A 347 -27.82 40.17 -20.24
CA TYR A 347 -27.12 41.04 -19.30
C TYR A 347 -26.25 42.08 -20.03
N GLU A 348 -25.50 41.66 -21.05
CA GLU A 348 -24.66 42.53 -21.88
C GLU A 348 -25.46 43.53 -22.72
N MET A 349 -26.65 43.15 -23.18
CA MET A 349 -27.55 44.03 -23.92
C MET A 349 -28.13 45.18 -23.07
N LYS A 350 -27.98 45.12 -21.73
CA LYS A 350 -28.48 46.14 -20.77
C LYS A 350 -29.97 46.47 -20.96
N ILE A 351 -30.77 45.47 -21.33
CA ILE A 351 -32.22 45.61 -21.49
C ILE A 351 -32.88 45.59 -20.10
N ASP A 352 -33.82 46.50 -19.83
CA ASP A 352 -34.73 46.34 -18.69
C ASP A 352 -35.75 45.24 -19.02
N THR A 353 -35.43 44.03 -18.57
CA THR A 353 -36.27 42.85 -18.79
C THR A 353 -37.63 42.97 -18.10
N TYR A 354 -37.74 43.73 -16.99
CA TYR A 354 -38.98 43.89 -16.24
C TYR A 354 -39.91 44.94 -16.85
N GLU A 355 -39.36 45.90 -17.59
CA GLU A 355 -40.13 46.83 -18.42
C GLU A 355 -40.64 46.13 -19.68
N LYS A 356 -39.75 45.41 -20.39
CA LYS A 356 -40.11 44.74 -21.65
C LYS A 356 -41.00 43.50 -21.45
N TYR A 357 -40.83 42.79 -20.34
CA TYR A 357 -41.62 41.60 -19.99
C TYR A 357 -42.27 41.76 -18.60
N PRO A 358 -43.38 42.53 -18.48
CA PRO A 358 -44.02 42.82 -17.20
C PRO A 358 -44.49 41.58 -16.43
N CYS A 359 -44.80 40.48 -17.12
CA CYS A 359 -45.21 39.21 -16.50
C CYS A 359 -44.13 38.60 -15.59
N LEU A 360 -42.87 39.03 -15.68
CA LEU A 360 -41.80 38.62 -14.74
C LEU A 360 -42.03 39.16 -13.32
N LYS A 361 -42.90 40.17 -13.15
CA LYS A 361 -43.30 40.75 -11.86
C LYS A 361 -44.40 39.93 -11.15
N ASN A 362 -45.03 38.98 -11.83
CA ASN A 362 -46.07 38.15 -11.23
C ASN A 362 -45.50 37.26 -10.12
N GLN A 363 -46.29 37.03 -9.07
CA GLN A 363 -45.92 36.18 -7.94
C GLN A 363 -46.22 34.70 -8.18
N GLU A 364 -47.05 34.38 -9.19
CA GLU A 364 -47.37 32.99 -9.52
C GLU A 364 -46.18 32.29 -10.22
N PRO A 365 -45.65 31.18 -9.66
CA PRO A 365 -44.47 30.50 -10.21
C PRO A 365 -44.63 30.00 -11.65
N LYS A 366 -45.83 29.55 -12.02
CA LYS A 366 -46.13 29.02 -13.36
C LYS A 366 -46.08 30.13 -14.40
N GLU A 367 -46.84 31.21 -14.20
CA GLU A 367 -46.87 32.36 -15.10
C GLU A 367 -45.48 32.98 -15.25
N LYS A 368 -44.70 33.06 -14.16
CA LYS A 368 -43.32 33.56 -14.21
C LYS A 368 -42.39 32.65 -15.03
N THR A 369 -42.60 31.33 -14.99
CA THR A 369 -41.81 30.37 -15.77
C THR A 369 -42.15 30.44 -17.25
N GLU A 370 -43.44 30.53 -17.60
CA GLU A 370 -43.89 30.73 -18.98
C GLU A 370 -43.37 32.05 -19.56
N CYS A 371 -43.43 33.14 -18.76
CA CYS A 371 -42.88 34.43 -19.14
C CYS A 371 -41.36 34.39 -19.39
N LYS A 372 -40.60 33.62 -18.58
CA LYS A 372 -39.17 33.38 -18.82
C LYS A 372 -38.93 32.60 -20.12
N LYS A 373 -39.72 31.56 -20.42
CA LYS A 373 -39.60 30.81 -21.68
C LYS A 373 -39.82 31.72 -22.89
N LEU A 374 -40.89 32.52 -22.88
CA LEU A 374 -41.18 33.51 -23.93
C LEU A 374 -40.02 34.49 -24.12
N MET A 375 -39.50 35.07 -23.02
CA MET A 375 -38.37 35.99 -23.08
C MET A 375 -37.12 35.34 -23.69
N LEU A 376 -36.78 34.12 -23.28
CA LEU A 376 -35.61 33.39 -23.80
C LEU A 376 -35.78 33.06 -25.28
N GLU A 377 -36.97 32.61 -25.69
CA GLU A 377 -37.26 32.28 -27.08
C GLU A 377 -37.15 33.50 -27.99
N GLU A 378 -37.70 34.64 -27.58
CA GLU A 378 -37.64 35.88 -28.35
C GLU A 378 -36.22 36.46 -28.48
N LEU A 379 -35.43 36.42 -27.41
CA LEU A 379 -34.11 37.08 -27.38
C LEU A 379 -32.96 36.20 -27.88
N CYS A 380 -33.13 34.88 -27.78
CA CYS A 380 -32.05 33.92 -27.99
C CYS A 380 -32.45 32.69 -28.80
N GLY A 381 -33.74 32.52 -29.12
CA GLY A 381 -34.25 31.37 -29.87
C GLY A 381 -34.74 30.23 -28.98
N LYS A 382 -35.46 29.30 -29.61
CA LYS A 382 -36.20 28.22 -28.94
C LYS A 382 -35.33 27.29 -28.10
N GLU A 383 -34.10 27.03 -28.54
CA GLU A 383 -33.16 26.15 -27.83
C GLU A 383 -32.84 26.64 -26.40
N ALA A 384 -32.76 27.96 -26.19
CA ALA A 384 -32.53 28.55 -24.86
C ALA A 384 -33.77 28.44 -23.96
N ALA A 385 -34.98 28.50 -24.53
CA ALA A 385 -36.23 28.35 -23.80
C ALA A 385 -36.48 26.88 -23.40
N ASP A 386 -36.17 25.94 -24.29
CA ASP A 386 -36.31 24.51 -24.06
C ASP A 386 -35.31 24.03 -22.97
N ASN A 387 -34.12 24.64 -22.88
CA ASN A 387 -33.12 24.32 -21.85
C ASN A 387 -33.45 24.85 -20.43
N LEU A 388 -34.54 25.62 -20.26
CA LEU A 388 -34.91 26.18 -18.95
C LEU A 388 -35.25 25.09 -17.92
N GLU A 389 -35.82 23.97 -18.35
CA GLU A 389 -36.21 22.85 -17.47
C GLU A 389 -34.97 22.13 -16.91
N GLU A 390 -34.01 21.76 -17.77
CA GLU A 390 -32.72 21.16 -17.36
C GLU A 390 -31.95 22.06 -16.38
N THR A 391 -32.08 23.38 -16.53
CA THR A 391 -31.49 24.37 -15.61
C THR A 391 -32.14 24.32 -14.23
N GLN A 392 -33.47 24.19 -14.16
CA GLN A 392 -34.19 24.06 -12.88
C GLN A 392 -33.78 22.78 -12.15
N GLU A 393 -33.68 21.66 -12.87
CA GLU A 393 -33.20 20.38 -12.33
C GLU A 393 -31.79 20.50 -11.75
N PHE A 394 -30.88 21.24 -12.40
CA PHE A 394 -29.55 21.51 -11.85
C PHE A 394 -29.60 22.28 -10.53
N PHE A 395 -30.41 23.34 -10.43
CA PHE A 395 -30.53 24.11 -9.19
C PHE A 395 -31.13 23.29 -8.05
N GLU A 396 -32.15 22.48 -8.32
CA GLU A 396 -32.73 21.57 -7.32
C GLU A 396 -31.68 20.55 -6.83
N PHE A 397 -30.92 19.96 -7.77
CA PHE A 397 -29.82 19.06 -7.45
C PHE A 397 -28.72 19.73 -6.61
N ALA A 398 -28.30 20.95 -6.98
CA ALA A 398 -27.26 21.69 -6.28
C ALA A 398 -27.71 22.11 -4.86
N LEU A 399 -28.99 22.47 -4.68
CA LEU A 399 -29.55 22.80 -3.37
C LEU A 399 -29.66 21.57 -2.45
N GLY A 400 -29.98 20.40 -3.00
CA GLY A 400 -29.98 19.14 -2.25
C GLY A 400 -28.58 18.72 -1.77
N ASN A 401 -27.57 18.84 -2.64
CA ASN A 401 -26.19 18.39 -2.37
C ASN A 401 -25.34 19.36 -1.53
N ASN A 402 -25.71 20.64 -1.42
CA ASN A 402 -25.00 21.63 -0.59
C ASN A 402 -24.95 21.28 0.91
N THR A 403 -25.73 20.28 1.35
CA THR A 403 -25.74 19.82 2.75
C THR A 403 -24.70 18.71 3.02
N GLU A 404 -24.21 18.02 1.98
CA GLU A 404 -23.26 16.90 2.10
C GLU A 404 -21.86 17.19 1.51
N ILE A 405 -21.73 18.18 0.62
CA ILE A 405 -20.44 18.50 -0.04
C ILE A 405 -19.57 19.48 0.77
N ILE A 406 -20.17 20.29 1.66
CA ILE A 406 -19.51 21.40 2.40
C ILE A 406 -18.99 20.98 3.81
N GLN A 407 -19.25 19.76 4.26
CA GLN A 407 -18.58 19.13 5.43
C GLN A 407 -17.62 18.06 4.95
#